data_AF-A0A2V8VP16-F1
#
_entry.id   AF-A0A2V8VP16-F1
#
_cell.length_a   1.000
_cell.length_b   1.000
_cell.length_c   1.000
_cell.angle_alpha   90.00
_cell.angle_beta   90.00
_cell.angle_gamma   90.00
#
_symmetry.space_group_name_H-M   'P 1'
#
loop_
_entity.id
_entity.type
_entity.pdbx_description
1 polymer ?
#
loop_
_entity_poly.entity_id
_entity_poly.type
_entity_poly.pdbx_seq_one_letter_code
_entity_poly.pdbx_strand_id
1 'polypeptide(L)'
;MTLLAGAALLLLGLLAMLVAVHFKGLRYFDRPTPARNAYFDPILDLLKWTLVVAGLLLLLRASRPAVVVAGAALLALWSYRRFVRSGYFQERLLRRDFIALRKSRPDMSDEEILFELAYRKHPRWGPELIEQMAKDYPTVESFARMLGRMERGFRGFRGRRPASPRRG
;
A
#
# COMPACT_ATOMS: atom_id res chain seq x y z
N MET A 1 31.46 6.83 -19.13
CA MET A 1 31.15 5.53 -18.49
C MET A 1 30.54 5.67 -17.09
N THR A 2 31.02 6.58 -16.24
CA THR A 2 30.50 6.82 -14.88
C THR A 2 29.00 7.18 -14.84
N LEU A 3 28.51 7.96 -15.81
CA LEU A 3 27.09 8.33 -15.91
C LEU A 3 26.18 7.12 -16.17
N LEU A 4 26.55 6.26 -17.12
CA LEU A 4 25.80 5.03 -17.42
C LEU A 4 25.81 4.07 -16.23
N ALA A 5 26.96 3.91 -15.57
CA ALA A 5 27.06 3.10 -14.35
C ALA A 5 26.17 3.67 -13.22
N GLY A 6 26.18 5.00 -13.02
CA GLY A 6 25.32 5.65 -12.04
C GLY A 6 23.83 5.47 -12.31
N ALA A 7 23.41 5.64 -13.57
CA ALA A 7 22.03 5.39 -14.00
C ALA A 7 21.63 3.92 -13.83
N ALA A 8 22.50 2.98 -14.20
CA ALA A 8 22.25 1.54 -14.04
C ALA A 8 22.08 1.15 -12.56
N LEU A 9 22.94 1.63 -11.66
CA LEU A 9 22.81 1.37 -10.23
C LEU A 9 21.52 1.96 -9.65
N LEU A 10 21.13 3.15 -10.08
CA LEU A 10 19.86 3.76 -9.68
C LEU A 10 18.65 2.91 -10.13
N LEU A 11 18.66 2.45 -11.39
CA LEU A 11 17.61 1.58 -11.90
C LEU A 11 17.54 0.25 -11.14
N LEU A 12 18.69 -0.38 -10.87
CA LEU A 12 18.76 -1.60 -10.07
C LEU A 12 18.24 -1.37 -8.64
N GLY A 13 18.57 -0.24 -8.02
CA GLY A 13 18.04 0.15 -6.71
C GLY A 13 16.52 0.33 -6.71
N LEU A 14 15.97 0.95 -7.76
CA LEU A 14 14.52 1.08 -7.94
C LEU A 14 13.82 -0.27 -8.16
N LEU A 15 14.43 -1.17 -8.94
CA LEU A 15 13.93 -2.54 -9.12
C LEU A 15 13.95 -3.30 -7.79
N ALA A 16 15.01 -3.20 -7.00
CA ALA A 16 15.08 -3.78 -5.66
C ALA A 16 14.00 -3.21 -4.73
N MET A 17 13.68 -1.90 -4.82
CA MET A 17 12.56 -1.31 -4.09
C MET A 17 11.20 -1.90 -4.50
N LEU A 18 10.97 -2.12 -5.80
CA LEU A 18 9.74 -2.75 -6.30
C LEU A 18 9.61 -4.19 -5.78
N VAL A 19 10.69 -4.95 -5.84
CA VAL A 19 10.76 -6.33 -5.31
C VAL A 19 10.46 -6.35 -3.81
N ALA A 20 11.03 -5.43 -3.03
CA ALA A 20 10.76 -5.32 -1.60
C ALA A 20 9.29 -5.02 -1.31
N VAL A 21 8.66 -4.13 -2.10
CA VAL A 21 7.22 -3.83 -1.97
C VAL A 21 6.36 -5.04 -2.32
N HIS A 22 6.72 -5.77 -3.38
CA HIS A 22 6.01 -6.96 -3.81
C HIS A 22 6.01 -8.03 -2.69
N PHE A 23 7.18 -8.41 -2.17
CA PHE A 23 7.27 -9.43 -1.12
C PHE A 23 6.66 -9.01 0.22
N LYS A 24 6.78 -7.72 0.59
CA LYS A 24 6.11 -7.18 1.78
C LYS A 24 4.58 -7.17 1.64
N GLY A 25 4.05 -7.14 0.42
CA GLY A 25 2.62 -7.25 0.14
C GLY A 25 2.06 -8.68 0.20
N LEU A 26 2.91 -9.71 0.08
CA LEU A 26 2.49 -11.11 0.18
C LEU A 26 2.31 -11.57 1.63
N ARG A 27 1.39 -12.53 1.85
CA ARG A 27 1.32 -13.24 3.14
C ARG A 27 2.62 -13.98 3.36
N TYR A 28 3.01 -14.17 4.62
CA TYR A 28 4.27 -14.84 4.97
C TYR A 28 4.40 -16.23 4.29
N PHE A 29 3.31 -17.00 4.26
CA PHE A 29 3.26 -18.31 3.63
C PHE A 29 3.26 -18.27 2.10
N ASP A 30 2.84 -17.18 1.47
CA ASP A 30 2.85 -17.02 0.01
C ASP A 30 4.25 -16.61 -0.51
N ARG A 31 5.17 -16.21 0.39
CA ARG A 31 6.54 -15.84 0.01
C ARG A 31 7.33 -17.07 -0.42
N PRO A 32 8.24 -16.95 -1.40
CA PRO A 32 9.19 -18.01 -1.72
C PRO A 32 10.12 -18.28 -0.53
N THR A 33 10.63 -19.51 -0.41
CA THR A 33 11.48 -19.98 0.71
C THR A 33 12.56 -18.97 1.16
N PRO A 34 13.38 -18.37 0.27
CA PRO A 34 14.38 -17.39 0.71
C PRO A 34 13.77 -16.11 1.33
N ALA A 35 12.58 -15.69 0.91
CA ALA A 35 11.89 -14.50 1.40
C ALA A 35 11.14 -14.71 2.74
N ARG A 36 11.17 -15.93 3.28
CA ARG A 36 10.65 -16.27 4.61
C ARG A 36 11.69 -16.13 5.71
N ASN A 37 12.98 -16.02 5.35
CA ASN A 37 14.07 -15.85 6.31
C ASN A 37 13.98 -14.47 6.98
N ALA A 38 14.19 -14.40 8.29
CA ALA A 38 14.21 -13.16 9.06
C ALA A 38 15.24 -12.14 8.55
N TYR A 39 16.34 -12.61 7.95
CA TYR A 39 17.37 -11.74 7.37
C TYR A 39 17.06 -11.23 5.97
N PHE A 40 16.05 -11.77 5.28
CA PHE A 40 15.73 -11.38 3.91
C PHE A 40 15.34 -9.92 3.81
N ASP A 41 14.40 -9.47 4.65
CA ASP A 41 13.91 -8.09 4.64
C ASP A 41 15.03 -7.08 4.97
N PRO A 42 15.88 -7.28 6.01
CA PRO A 42 17.05 -6.43 6.26
C PRO A 42 18.09 -6.41 5.13
N ILE A 43 18.45 -7.57 4.55
CA ILE A 43 19.45 -7.64 3.47
C ILE A 43 18.94 -6.93 2.22
N LEU A 44 17.69 -7.16 1.84
CA LEU A 44 17.07 -6.50 0.70
C LEU A 44 16.94 -4.98 0.94
N ASP A 45 16.61 -4.58 2.18
CA ASP A 45 16.55 -3.17 2.56
C ASP A 45 17.95 -2.52 2.54
N LEU A 46 19.01 -3.23 2.91
CA LEU A 46 20.39 -2.74 2.79
C LEU A 46 20.75 -2.57 1.31
N LEU A 47 20.64 -3.65 0.52
CA LEU A 47 21.02 -3.72 -0.89
C LEU A 47 20.38 -2.60 -1.72
N LYS A 48 19.06 -2.41 -1.58
CA LYS A 48 18.34 -1.37 -2.35
C LYS A 48 18.90 0.03 -2.05
N TRP A 49 19.19 0.34 -0.78
CA TRP A 49 19.69 1.66 -0.39
C TRP A 49 21.15 1.84 -0.80
N THR A 50 21.97 0.78 -0.73
CA THR A 50 23.35 0.83 -1.21
C THR A 50 23.39 1.15 -2.71
N LEU A 51 22.55 0.49 -3.50
CA LEU A 51 22.44 0.73 -4.95
C LEU A 51 21.99 2.15 -5.29
N VAL A 52 20.94 2.65 -4.63
CA VAL A 52 20.44 4.02 -4.86
C VAL A 52 21.50 5.06 -4.48
N VAL A 53 22.13 4.93 -3.31
CA VAL A 53 23.15 5.88 -2.85
C VAL A 53 24.38 5.83 -3.75
N ALA A 54 24.88 4.63 -4.10
CA ALA A 54 26.01 4.49 -5.00
C ALA A 54 25.71 5.07 -6.40
N GLY A 55 24.52 4.83 -6.93
CA GLY A 55 24.08 5.41 -8.20
C GLY A 55 24.04 6.94 -8.17
N LEU A 56 23.49 7.54 -7.09
CA LEU A 56 23.49 8.99 -6.89
C LEU A 56 24.91 9.57 -6.76
N LEU A 57 25.80 8.91 -6.03
CA LEU A 57 27.19 9.35 -5.88
C LEU A 57 27.95 9.30 -7.21
N LEU A 58 27.74 8.26 -8.02
CA LEU A 58 28.32 8.17 -9.36
C LEU A 58 27.78 9.24 -10.29
N LEU A 59 26.46 9.51 -10.24
CA LEU A 59 25.88 10.62 -10.98
C LEU A 59 26.45 11.96 -10.51
N LEU A 60 26.67 12.16 -9.20
CA LEU A 60 27.22 13.40 -8.66
C LEU A 60 28.62 13.67 -9.18
N ARG A 61 29.43 12.61 -9.23
CA ARG A 61 30.78 12.66 -9.79
C ARG A 61 30.76 12.91 -11.31
N ALA A 62 29.76 12.42 -12.02
CA ALA A 62 29.67 12.54 -13.47
C ALA A 62 29.03 13.85 -13.95
N SER A 63 27.96 14.31 -13.31
CA SER A 63 27.14 15.45 -13.72
C SER A 63 26.21 15.93 -12.60
N ARG A 64 26.42 17.15 -12.10
CA ARG A 64 25.51 17.78 -11.12
C ARG A 64 24.06 17.90 -11.63
N PRO A 65 23.81 18.32 -12.89
CA PRO A 65 22.45 18.32 -13.44
C PRO A 65 21.79 16.94 -13.39
N ALA A 66 22.52 15.86 -13.68
CA ALA A 66 21.96 14.51 -13.67
C ALA A 66 21.48 14.10 -12.27
N VAL A 67 22.19 14.51 -11.20
CA VAL A 67 21.75 14.27 -9.82
C VAL A 67 20.51 15.07 -9.48
N VAL A 68 20.42 16.33 -9.91
CA VAL A 68 19.23 17.15 -9.66
C VAL A 68 18.01 16.51 -10.32
N VAL A 69 18.13 16.05 -11.56
CA VAL A 69 17.05 15.34 -12.27
C VAL A 69 16.69 14.03 -11.56
N ALA A 70 17.68 13.21 -11.21
CA ALA A 70 17.44 11.95 -10.51
C ALA A 70 16.79 12.17 -9.13
N GLY A 71 17.28 13.16 -8.37
CA GLY A 71 16.74 13.54 -7.06
C GLY A 71 15.30 14.05 -7.17
N ALA A 72 15.00 14.91 -8.15
CA ALA A 72 13.66 15.38 -8.43
C ALA A 72 12.71 14.22 -8.79
N ALA A 73 13.16 13.28 -9.62
CA ALA A 73 12.39 12.09 -9.97
C ALA A 73 12.10 11.20 -8.74
N LEU A 74 13.11 10.96 -7.89
CA LEU A 74 12.94 10.20 -6.64
C LEU A 74 11.97 10.91 -5.68
N LEU A 75 12.09 12.22 -5.54
CA LEU A 75 11.19 13.03 -4.71
C LEU A 75 9.75 13.00 -5.23
N ALA A 76 9.57 13.10 -6.55
CA ALA A 76 8.27 13.01 -7.20
C ALA A 76 7.63 11.64 -6.97
N LEU A 77 8.40 10.55 -7.16
CA LEU A 77 7.95 9.18 -6.89
C LEU A 77 7.57 8.98 -5.42
N TRP A 78 8.39 9.49 -4.49
CA TRP A 78 8.11 9.40 -3.06
C TRP A 78 6.85 10.18 -2.68
N SER A 79 6.72 11.41 -3.17
CA SER A 79 5.57 12.28 -2.93
C SER A 79 4.29 11.69 -3.51
N TYR A 80 4.35 11.19 -4.75
CA TYR A 80 3.24 10.50 -5.40
C TYR A 80 2.81 9.25 -4.61
N ARG A 81 3.78 8.42 -4.20
CA ARG A 81 3.50 7.23 -3.39
C ARG A 81 2.87 7.59 -2.05
N ARG A 82 3.33 8.66 -1.39
CA ARG A 82 2.75 9.18 -0.15
C ARG A 82 1.32 9.69 -0.37
N PHE A 83 1.09 10.40 -1.47
CA PHE A 83 -0.20 10.95 -1.84
C PHE A 83 -1.24 9.86 -2.14
N VAL A 84 -0.90 8.88 -2.99
CA VAL A 84 -1.80 7.76 -3.33
C VAL A 84 -2.14 6.89 -2.11
N ARG A 85 -1.22 6.81 -1.13
CA ARG A 85 -1.43 6.12 0.15
C ARG A 85 -2.07 7.00 1.23
N SER A 86 -2.40 8.26 0.93
CA SER A 86 -3.06 9.13 1.90
C SER A 86 -4.50 8.71 2.10
N GLY A 87 -4.99 8.80 3.35
CA GLY A 87 -6.39 8.50 3.67
C GLY A 87 -7.35 9.37 2.86
N TYR A 88 -6.99 10.64 2.64
CA TYR A 88 -7.76 11.58 1.84
C TYR A 88 -7.94 11.11 0.39
N PHE A 89 -6.88 10.66 -0.28
CA PHE A 89 -6.98 10.18 -1.66
C PHE A 89 -7.82 8.89 -1.74
N GLN A 90 -7.61 7.96 -0.80
CA GLN A 90 -8.39 6.73 -0.73
C GLN A 90 -9.88 6.99 -0.48
N GLU A 91 -10.21 7.91 0.42
CA GLU A 91 -11.58 8.34 0.69
C GLU A 91 -12.21 9.01 -0.53
N ARG A 92 -11.50 9.94 -1.18
CA ARG A 92 -12.01 10.62 -2.38
C ARG A 92 -12.31 9.63 -3.50
N LEU A 93 -11.45 8.64 -3.70
CA LEU A 93 -11.64 7.60 -4.71
C LEU A 93 -12.83 6.69 -4.35
N LEU A 94 -12.93 6.25 -3.09
CA LEU A 94 -14.06 5.47 -2.61
C LEU A 94 -15.39 6.23 -2.74
N ARG A 95 -15.42 7.52 -2.39
CA ARG A 95 -16.60 8.38 -2.52
C ARG A 95 -17.05 8.52 -3.97
N ARG A 96 -16.10 8.71 -4.89
CA ARG A 96 -16.41 8.77 -6.32
C ARG A 96 -17.05 7.47 -6.81
N ASP A 97 -16.45 6.34 -6.44
CA ASP A 97 -16.92 5.02 -6.88
C ASP A 97 -18.26 4.65 -6.21
N PHE A 98 -18.48 5.09 -4.96
CA PHE A 98 -19.76 4.99 -4.26
C PHE A 98 -20.87 5.76 -4.98
N ILE A 99 -20.63 7.03 -5.33
CA ILE A 99 -21.61 7.85 -6.05
C ILE A 99 -21.92 7.24 -7.43
N ALA A 100 -20.90 6.75 -8.14
CA ALA A 100 -21.08 6.12 -9.44
C ALA A 100 -21.93 4.83 -9.33
N LEU A 101 -21.65 3.98 -8.33
CA LEU A 101 -22.39 2.74 -8.14
C LEU A 101 -23.83 3.01 -7.67
N ARG A 102 -24.02 3.95 -6.74
CA ARG A 102 -25.34 4.41 -6.28
C ARG A 102 -26.21 4.91 -7.44
N LYS A 103 -25.63 5.64 -8.39
CA LYS A 103 -26.35 6.12 -9.58
C LYS A 103 -26.79 4.97 -10.50
N SER A 104 -25.99 3.91 -10.60
CA SER A 104 -26.31 2.74 -11.43
C SER A 104 -27.27 1.74 -10.77
N ARG A 105 -27.31 1.71 -9.43
CA ARG A 105 -28.12 0.79 -8.62
C ARG A 105 -28.76 1.55 -7.45
N PRO A 106 -29.86 2.28 -7.70
CA PRO A 106 -30.49 3.11 -6.67
C PRO A 106 -31.15 2.30 -5.54
N ASP A 107 -31.53 1.06 -5.83
CA ASP A 107 -32.27 0.19 -4.90
C ASP A 107 -31.39 -0.46 -3.83
N MET A 108 -30.06 -0.44 -4.01
CA MET A 108 -29.12 -1.01 -3.04
C MET A 108 -29.01 -0.15 -1.80
N SER A 109 -28.83 -0.78 -0.64
CA SER A 109 -28.48 -0.06 0.58
C SER A 109 -27.04 0.48 0.52
N ASP A 110 -26.74 1.50 1.32
CA ASP A 110 -25.38 2.04 1.40
C ASP A 110 -24.38 0.98 1.90
N GLU A 111 -24.82 0.07 2.76
CA GLU A 111 -24.05 -1.07 3.24
C GLU A 111 -23.70 -2.04 2.10
N GLU A 112 -24.69 -2.40 1.26
CA GLU A 112 -24.49 -3.27 0.09
C GLU A 112 -23.54 -2.64 -0.94
N ILE A 113 -23.64 -1.33 -1.15
CA ILE A 113 -22.74 -0.59 -2.04
C ILE A 113 -21.31 -0.63 -1.50
N LEU A 114 -21.11 -0.38 -0.21
CA LEU A 114 -19.78 -0.47 0.43
C LEU A 114 -19.23 -1.88 0.39
N PHE A 115 -20.07 -2.89 0.63
CA PHE A 115 -19.71 -4.30 0.50
C PHE A 115 -19.24 -4.61 -0.92
N GLU A 116 -20.02 -4.24 -1.94
CA GLU A 116 -19.71 -4.54 -3.33
C GLU A 116 -18.42 -3.85 -3.78
N LEU A 117 -18.20 -2.59 -3.37
CA LEU A 117 -16.95 -1.87 -3.64
C LEU A 117 -15.73 -2.56 -3.02
N ALA A 118 -15.84 -3.00 -1.76
CA ALA A 118 -14.76 -3.69 -1.08
C ALA A 118 -14.52 -5.10 -1.63
N TYR A 119 -15.58 -5.85 -1.95
CA TYR A 119 -15.50 -7.20 -2.50
C TYR A 119 -14.83 -7.21 -3.89
N ARG A 120 -15.18 -6.24 -4.75
CA ARG A 120 -14.51 -6.06 -6.06
C ARG A 120 -13.01 -5.77 -5.91
N LYS A 121 -12.64 -4.96 -4.91
CA LYS A 121 -11.25 -4.56 -4.68
C LYS A 121 -10.42 -5.66 -4.00
N HIS A 122 -11.03 -6.39 -3.07
CA HIS A 122 -10.36 -7.37 -2.21
C HIS A 122 -11.15 -8.68 -2.09
N PRO A 123 -11.30 -9.45 -3.18
CA PRO A 123 -12.11 -10.68 -3.16
C PRO A 123 -11.56 -11.75 -2.21
N ARG A 124 -10.29 -11.65 -1.81
CA ARG A 124 -9.60 -12.61 -0.92
C ARG A 124 -9.85 -12.37 0.57
N TRP A 125 -10.56 -11.32 0.96
CA TRP A 125 -10.78 -10.98 2.37
C TRP A 125 -11.93 -11.76 3.01
N GLY A 126 -12.73 -12.46 2.20
CA GLY A 126 -13.91 -13.19 2.64
C GLY A 126 -15.13 -12.26 2.76
N PRO A 127 -16.32 -12.70 2.31
CA PRO A 127 -17.51 -11.87 2.34
C PRO A 127 -17.93 -11.49 3.77
N GLU A 128 -17.78 -12.38 4.74
CA GLU A 128 -18.19 -12.17 6.14
C GLU A 128 -17.42 -11.00 6.78
N LEU A 129 -16.13 -10.89 6.46
CA LEU A 129 -15.27 -9.82 6.94
C LEU A 129 -15.71 -8.47 6.38
N ILE A 130 -16.01 -8.44 5.07
CA ILE A 130 -16.40 -7.22 4.37
C ILE A 130 -17.79 -6.78 4.82
N GLU A 131 -18.71 -7.72 5.02
CA GLU A 131 -20.04 -7.45 5.55
C GLU A 131 -19.96 -6.86 6.96
N GLN A 132 -19.16 -7.46 7.85
CA GLN A 132 -18.93 -6.91 9.19
C GLN A 132 -18.32 -5.50 9.13
N MET A 133 -17.39 -5.24 8.20
CA MET A 133 -16.84 -3.90 8.02
C MET A 133 -17.91 -2.89 7.57
N ALA A 134 -18.78 -3.26 6.64
CA ALA A 134 -19.82 -2.38 6.14
C ALA A 134 -20.81 -2.02 7.26
N LYS A 135 -21.13 -2.99 8.12
CA LYS A 135 -21.95 -2.80 9.33
C LYS A 135 -21.27 -1.92 10.38
N ASP A 136 -20.01 -2.20 10.70
CA ASP A 136 -19.25 -1.49 11.74
C ASP A 136 -18.87 -0.06 11.31
N TYR A 137 -18.77 0.20 10.00
CA TYR A 137 -18.33 1.46 9.40
C TYR A 137 -19.25 1.89 8.23
N PRO A 138 -20.49 2.33 8.52
CA PRO A 138 -21.53 2.53 7.49
C PRO A 138 -21.32 3.79 6.63
N THR A 139 -20.36 4.64 6.97
CA THR A 139 -20.08 5.86 6.20
C THR A 139 -18.85 5.67 5.32
N VAL A 140 -18.88 6.25 4.11
CA VAL A 140 -17.74 6.22 3.16
C VAL A 140 -16.42 6.65 3.83
N GLU A 141 -16.46 7.68 4.67
CA GLU A 141 -15.27 8.18 5.37
C GLU A 141 -14.71 7.19 6.38
N SER A 142 -15.58 6.64 7.26
CA SER A 142 -15.16 5.69 8.30
C SER A 142 -14.72 4.36 7.69
N PHE A 143 -15.40 3.93 6.63
CA PHE A 143 -15.07 2.75 5.84
C PHE A 143 -13.73 2.92 5.11
N ALA A 144 -13.48 4.05 4.44
CA ALA A 144 -12.20 4.34 3.78
C ALA A 144 -11.03 4.34 4.77
N ARG A 145 -11.23 4.94 5.96
CA ARG A 145 -10.23 4.93 7.03
C ARG A 145 -9.94 3.50 7.52
N MET A 146 -10.96 2.66 7.66
CA MET A 146 -10.78 1.26 8.05
C MET A 146 -10.10 0.44 6.94
N LEU A 147 -10.58 0.54 5.71
CA LEU A 147 -10.01 -0.09 4.53
C LEU A 147 -8.51 0.23 4.40
N GLY A 148 -8.15 1.51 4.54
CA GLY A 148 -6.76 1.94 4.48
C GLY A 148 -5.89 1.43 5.64
N ARG A 149 -6.47 1.13 6.82
CA ARG A 149 -5.73 0.47 7.93
C ARG A 149 -5.47 -1.00 7.62
N MET A 150 -6.49 -1.69 7.09
CA MET A 150 -6.40 -3.11 6.71
C MET A 150 -5.39 -3.31 5.57
N GLU A 151 -5.42 -2.47 4.53
CA GLU A 151 -4.45 -2.50 3.42
C GLU A 151 -3.01 -2.23 3.87
N ARG A 152 -2.81 -1.49 4.96
CA ARG A 152 -1.49 -1.24 5.56
C ARG A 152 -0.99 -2.38 6.44
N GLY A 153 -1.72 -3.49 6.54
CA GLY A 153 -1.33 -4.68 7.28
C GLY A 153 -1.78 -4.69 8.74
N PHE A 154 -2.76 -3.87 9.13
CA PHE A 154 -3.40 -4.00 10.45
C PHE A 154 -4.26 -5.27 10.48
N ARG A 155 -3.79 -6.31 11.17
CA ARG A 155 -4.39 -7.66 11.22
C ARG A 155 -5.48 -7.83 12.30
N GLY A 156 -6.13 -6.77 12.75
CA GLY A 156 -7.07 -6.87 13.87
C GLY A 156 -8.24 -5.90 13.79
N PHE A 157 -9.45 -6.45 13.82
CA PHE A 157 -10.60 -5.72 14.31
C PHE A 157 -10.42 -5.60 15.82
N ARG A 158 -10.34 -4.38 16.36
CA ARG A 158 -10.72 -4.20 17.76
C ARG A 158 -12.23 -4.39 17.80
N GLY A 159 -12.68 -5.65 17.78
CA GLY A 159 -14.02 -5.97 18.21
C GLY A 159 -14.16 -5.37 19.60
N ARG A 160 -15.17 -4.51 19.80
CA ARG A 160 -15.71 -4.34 21.14
C ARG A 160 -15.99 -5.76 21.60
N ARG A 161 -15.25 -6.25 22.59
CA ARG A 161 -15.62 -7.49 23.27
C ARG A 161 -17.08 -7.29 23.67
N PRO A 162 -18.03 -8.17 23.29
CA PRO A 162 -19.33 -8.14 23.94
C PRO A 162 -19.04 -8.24 25.43
N ALA A 163 -19.61 -7.31 26.21
CA ALA A 163 -19.48 -7.34 27.65
C ALA A 163 -19.95 -8.72 28.10
N SER A 164 -19.01 -9.54 28.56
CA SER A 164 -19.32 -10.86 29.11
C SER A 164 -20.39 -10.67 30.18
N PRO A 165 -21.52 -11.39 30.11
CA PRO A 165 -22.56 -11.27 31.11
C PRO A 165 -21.92 -11.68 32.44
N ARG A 166 -21.89 -10.74 33.40
CA ARG A 166 -21.54 -11.03 34.78
C ARG A 166 -22.52 -12.10 35.26
N ARG A 167 -22.03 -13.32 35.45
CA ARG A 167 -22.69 -14.26 36.36
C ARG A 167 -22.42 -13.74 37.77
N GLY A 168 -23.48 -13.28 38.41
CA GLY A 168 -23.56 -12.86 39.80
C GLY A 168 -25.02 -12.89 40.19
#